data_AF-A0A6G3MJ91-F1
#
_entry.id   AF-A0A6G3MJ91-F1
#
_cell.length_a   1.000
_cell.length_b   1.000
_cell.length_c   1.000
_cell.angle_alpha   90.00
_cell.angle_beta   90.00
_cell.angle_gamma   90.00
#
_symmetry.space_group_name_H-M   'P 1'
#
loop_
_entity.id
_entity.type
_entity.pdbx_description
1 polymer ?
#
loop_
_entity_poly.entity_id
_entity_poly.type
_entity_poly.pdbx_seq_one_letter_code
_entity_poly.pdbx_strand_id
1 'polypeptide(L)'
;MAGGAADCSFWERLLSKECRLYELKNGSRISVAAASKILSNMLLYYKNMGLSMGTMICGWDTKGPSIYYVEDSGTRYTSSMLSVGSGSMYAYGILDSIYKFDMNMDEAIDLGKRAI
;
A
#
# COMPACT_ATOMS: atom_id res chain seq x y z
N MET A 1 -7.01 0.77 -1.52
CA MET A 1 -8.12 0.78 -0.57
C MET A 1 -8.90 -0.53 -0.64
N ALA A 2 -8.92 -1.29 0.45
CA ALA A 2 -9.79 -2.45 0.65
C ALA A 2 -10.26 -2.46 2.11
N GLY A 3 -11.47 -2.97 2.38
CA GLY A 3 -12.11 -2.88 3.69
C GLY A 3 -13.16 -1.77 3.74
N GLY A 4 -13.35 -1.16 4.91
CA GLY A 4 -14.28 -0.05 5.12
C GLY A 4 -13.89 1.18 4.31
N ALA A 5 -14.79 1.63 3.42
CA ALA A 5 -14.53 2.81 2.57
C ALA A 5 -14.27 4.09 3.39
N ALA A 6 -15.00 4.27 4.49
CA ALA A 6 -14.83 5.40 5.40
C ALA A 6 -13.45 5.37 6.07
N ASP A 7 -13.06 4.21 6.61
CA ASP A 7 -11.77 4.03 7.26
C ASP A 7 -10.62 4.29 6.28
N CYS A 8 -10.68 3.65 5.10
CA CYS A 8 -9.72 3.84 4.00
C CYS A 8 -9.52 5.32 3.67
N SER A 9 -10.60 6.00 3.31
CA SER A 9 -10.52 7.40 2.88
C SER A 9 -10.02 8.33 3.99
N PHE A 10 -10.46 8.11 5.23
CA PHE A 10 -10.09 8.97 6.36
C PHE A 10 -8.60 8.84 6.69
N TRP A 11 -8.11 7.62 6.91
CA TRP A 11 -6.73 7.40 7.36
C TRP A 11 -5.71 7.64 6.26
N GLU A 12 -6.01 7.35 4.99
CA GLU A 12 -5.11 7.68 3.87
C GLU A 12 -5.00 9.20 3.67
N ARG A 13 -6.09 9.94 3.89
CA ARG A 13 -6.07 11.42 3.89
C ARG A 13 -5.28 11.97 5.07
N LEU A 14 -5.41 11.38 6.26
CA LEU A 14 -4.61 11.75 7.42
C LEU A 14 -3.12 11.48 7.19
N LEU A 15 -2.78 10.32 6.61
CA LEU A 15 -1.42 10.00 6.20
C LEU A 15 -0.88 11.03 5.21
N SER A 16 -1.67 11.45 4.23
CA SER A 16 -1.30 12.47 3.26
C SER A 16 -0.94 13.81 3.94
N LYS A 17 -1.70 14.20 4.96
CA LYS A 17 -1.39 15.38 5.79
C LYS A 17 -0.05 15.22 6.51
N GLU A 18 0.20 14.08 7.17
CA GLU A 18 1.46 13.85 7.87
C GLU A 18 2.67 13.80 6.92
N CYS A 19 2.51 13.21 5.73
CA CYS A 19 3.54 13.21 4.70
C CYS A 19 3.88 14.64 4.24
N ARG A 20 2.87 15.49 4.06
CA ARG A 20 3.07 16.90 3.71
C ARG A 20 3.74 17.68 4.85
N LEU A 21 3.35 17.43 6.10
CA LEU A 21 3.97 18.04 7.26
C LEU A 21 5.44 17.64 7.40
N TYR A 22 5.77 16.37 7.14
CA TYR A 22 7.14 15.87 7.11
C TYR A 22 7.97 16.61 6.06
N GLU A 23 7.43 16.78 4.85
CA GLU A 23 8.11 17.48 3.76
C GLU A 23 8.41 18.95 4.13
N LEU A 24 7.46 19.64 4.75
CA LEU A 24 7.64 21.03 5.20
C LEU A 24 8.68 21.16 6.32
N LYS A 25 8.77 20.18 7.23
CA LYS A 25 9.73 20.21 8.35
C LYS A 25 11.16 19.87 7.93
N ASN A 26 11.31 18.91 7.02
CA ASN A 26 12.62 18.35 6.66
C ASN A 26 13.17 18.85 5.33
N GLY A 27 12.38 19.59 4.55
CA GLY A 27 12.77 20.07 3.22
C GLY A 27 12.96 18.94 2.19
N SER A 28 12.48 17.73 2.48
CA SER A 28 12.62 16.55 1.62
C SER A 28 11.38 15.66 1.71
N ARG A 29 11.05 14.96 0.62
CA ARG A 29 9.93 14.03 0.58
C ARG A 29 10.16 12.84 1.51
N ILE A 30 9.08 12.37 2.13
CA ILE A 30 9.09 11.19 3.00
C ILE A 30 9.38 9.92 2.18
N SER A 31 10.09 8.95 2.78
CA SER A 31 10.28 7.63 2.19
C SER A 31 9.00 6.79 2.27
N VAL A 32 8.85 5.83 1.37
CA VAL A 32 7.68 4.92 1.33
C VAL A 32 7.66 4.06 2.61
N ALA A 33 8.85 3.66 3.07
CA ALA A 33 9.04 2.93 4.31
C ALA A 33 8.57 3.73 5.54
N ALA A 34 8.85 5.04 5.59
CA ALA A 34 8.42 5.89 6.70
C ALA A 34 6.92 6.18 6.64
N ALA A 35 6.37 6.49 5.45
CA ALA A 35 4.93 6.69 5.28
C ALA A 35 4.12 5.47 5.73
N SER A 36 4.52 4.26 5.30
CA SER A 36 3.87 3.02 5.73
C SER A 36 3.99 2.75 7.23
N LYS A 37 5.11 3.14 7.85
CA LYS A 37 5.29 2.97 9.30
C LYS A 37 4.41 3.94 10.09
N ILE A 38 4.23 5.18 9.61
CA ILE A 38 3.32 6.15 10.22
C ILE A 38 1.89 5.62 10.21
N LEU A 39 1.40 5.13 9.06
CA LEU A 39 0.06 4.57 8.96
C LEU A 39 -0.13 3.35 9.89
N SER A 40 0.80 2.39 9.85
CA SER A 40 0.76 1.22 10.74
C SER A 40 0.71 1.61 12.23
N ASN A 41 1.49 2.62 12.63
CA ASN A 41 1.46 3.12 13.99
C ASN A 41 0.13 3.81 14.35
N MET A 42 -0.45 4.60 13.43
CA MET A 42 -1.77 5.21 13.63
C MET A 42 -2.86 4.16 13.85
N LEU A 43 -2.92 3.14 12.99
CA LEU A 43 -3.93 2.08 13.05
C LEU A 43 -3.78 1.21 14.31
N LEU A 44 -2.53 0.95 14.73
CA LEU A 44 -2.25 0.17 15.93
C LEU A 44 -2.90 0.76 17.20
N TYR A 45 -3.02 2.08 17.30
CA TYR A 45 -3.71 2.73 18.43
C TYR A 45 -5.21 2.41 18.50
N TYR A 46 -5.82 2.06 17.36
CA TYR A 46 -7.25 1.74 17.23
C TYR A 46 -7.48 0.24 17.02
N LYS A 47 -6.47 -0.59 17.31
CA LYS A 47 -6.57 -2.04 17.19
C LYS A 47 -7.74 -2.58 18.01
N ASN A 48 -8.52 -3.47 17.39
CA ASN A 48 -9.73 -4.08 17.98
C ASN A 48 -10.89 -3.11 18.25
N MET A 49 -10.87 -1.89 17.71
CA MET A 49 -12.00 -0.94 17.83
C MET A 49 -12.98 -1.00 16.63
N GLY A 50 -12.89 -2.05 15.81
CA GLY A 50 -13.77 -2.25 14.66
C GLY A 50 -13.36 -1.54 13.37
N LEU A 51 -12.12 -1.03 13.29
CA LEU A 51 -11.57 -0.56 12.02
C LEU A 51 -11.45 -1.73 11.04
N SER A 52 -11.73 -1.46 9.77
CA SER A 52 -11.50 -2.42 8.68
C SER A 52 -10.75 -1.73 7.55
N MET A 53 -9.46 -2.03 7.41
CA MET A 53 -8.64 -1.48 6.35
C MET A 53 -7.51 -2.44 5.98
N GLY A 54 -7.38 -2.71 4.68
CA GLY A 54 -6.14 -3.19 4.07
C GLY A 54 -5.77 -2.24 2.94
N THR A 55 -4.58 -1.64 3.01
CA THR A 55 -4.10 -0.75 1.95
C THR A 55 -2.65 -1.01 1.58
N MET A 56 -2.32 -0.62 0.35
CA MET A 56 -0.98 -0.74 -0.20
C MET A 56 -0.41 0.66 -0.39
N ILE A 57 0.77 0.88 0.16
CA ILE A 57 1.53 2.12 -0.01
C ILE A 57 2.64 1.81 -1.01
N CYS A 58 2.45 2.31 -2.22
CA CYS A 58 3.39 2.19 -3.32
C CYS A 58 4.12 3.52 -3.52
N GLY A 59 5.42 3.48 -3.81
CA GLY A 59 6.14 4.69 -4.19
C GLY A 59 7.57 4.41 -4.62
N TRP A 60 8.27 5.48 -4.94
CA TRP A 60 9.68 5.46 -5.31
C TRP A 60 10.43 6.46 -4.44
N ASP A 61 11.46 5.98 -3.75
CA ASP A 61 12.34 6.83 -2.94
C ASP A 61 13.82 6.56 -3.26
N THR A 62 14.73 7.07 -2.43
CA THR A 62 16.18 6.91 -2.61
C THR A 62 16.64 5.45 -2.66
N LYS A 63 15.84 4.51 -2.14
CA LYS A 63 16.13 3.06 -2.17
C LYS A 63 15.53 2.34 -3.38
N GLY A 64 14.78 3.06 -4.23
CA GLY A 64 14.12 2.51 -5.40
C GLY A 64 12.60 2.33 -5.22
N PRO A 65 11.97 1.53 -6.11
CA PRO A 65 10.55 1.22 -6.02
C PRO A 65 10.29 0.31 -4.83
N SER A 66 9.25 0.61 -4.06
CA SER A 66 8.83 -0.26 -2.96
C SER A 66 7.32 -0.23 -2.78
N ILE A 67 6.80 -1.37 -2.32
CA ILE A 67 5.40 -1.54 -1.99
C ILE A 67 5.33 -2.10 -0.57
N TYR A 68 4.48 -1.49 0.25
CA TYR A 68 4.17 -1.92 1.61
C TYR A 68 2.69 -2.21 1.74
N TYR A 69 2.35 -3.37 2.29
CA TYR A 69 1.01 -3.64 2.78
C TYR A 69 0.88 -3.17 4.22
N VAL A 70 -0.25 -2.55 4.54
CA VAL A 70 -0.61 -2.12 5.90
C VAL A 70 -2.08 -2.48 6.16
N GLU A 71 -2.36 -3.03 7.34
CA GLU A 71 -3.73 -3.39 7.77
C GLU A 71 -4.10 -2.85 9.16
N ASP A 72 -5.39 -2.86 9.48
CA ASP A 72 -5.97 -2.36 10.74
C ASP A 72 -5.44 -3.05 12.02
N SER A 73 -4.93 -4.27 11.92
CA SER A 73 -4.29 -4.98 13.03
C SER A 73 -2.91 -4.41 13.43
N GLY A 74 -2.39 -3.50 12.61
CA GLY A 74 -1.04 -2.94 12.68
C GLY A 74 -0.01 -3.70 11.86
N THR A 75 -0.37 -4.82 11.21
CA THR A 75 0.52 -5.58 10.34
C THR A 75 1.08 -4.69 9.23
N ARG A 76 2.39 -4.82 9.03
CA ARG A 76 3.11 -4.12 7.96
C ARG A 76 4.21 -5.01 7.41
N TYR A 77 4.17 -5.28 6.11
CA TYR A 77 5.22 -6.02 5.41
C TYR A 77 5.42 -5.46 4.00
N THR A 78 6.53 -5.85 3.38
CA THR A 78 6.88 -5.46 2.01
C THR A 78 6.94 -6.71 1.15
N SER A 79 6.57 -6.58 -0.12
CA SER A 79 6.60 -7.63 -1.13
C SER A 79 6.78 -6.98 -2.50
N SER A 80 7.28 -7.75 -3.48
CA SER A 80 7.32 -7.34 -4.89
C SER A 80 5.93 -7.31 -5.53
N MET A 81 4.98 -8.08 -4.99
CA MET A 81 3.64 -8.21 -5.53
C MET A 81 2.63 -8.41 -4.40
N LEU A 82 1.50 -7.71 -4.49
CA LEU A 82 0.44 -7.73 -3.50
C LEU A 82 -0.93 -7.61 -4.18
N SER A 83 -1.89 -8.35 -3.68
CA SER A 83 -3.30 -8.23 -3.99
C SER A 83 -4.12 -8.29 -2.72
N VAL A 84 -5.11 -7.41 -2.60
CA VAL A 84 -5.90 -7.19 -1.38
C VAL A 84 -7.39 -7.07 -1.75
N GLY A 85 -8.26 -7.61 -0.89
CA GLY A 85 -9.71 -7.57 -1.05
C GLY A 85 -10.30 -8.96 -1.32
N SER A 86 -11.62 -9.02 -1.49
CA SER A 86 -12.35 -10.28 -1.70
C SER A 86 -11.96 -11.01 -2.99
N GLY A 87 -11.53 -10.26 -4.02
CA GLY A 87 -11.07 -10.83 -5.29
C GLY A 87 -9.59 -11.23 -5.32
N SER A 88 -8.85 -11.06 -4.20
CA SER A 88 -7.39 -11.16 -4.20
C SER A 88 -6.86 -12.51 -4.69
N MET A 89 -7.50 -13.62 -4.31
CA MET A 89 -7.09 -14.97 -4.74
C MET A 89 -7.21 -15.17 -6.26
N TYR A 90 -8.20 -14.58 -6.91
CA TYR A 90 -8.35 -14.66 -8.37
C TYR A 90 -7.25 -13.87 -9.08
N ALA A 91 -6.96 -12.66 -8.58
CA ALA A 91 -5.87 -11.84 -9.09
C ALA A 91 -4.52 -12.53 -8.95
N TYR A 92 -4.23 -13.15 -7.80
CA TYR A 92 -2.97 -13.90 -7.61
C TYR A 92 -2.82 -15.04 -8.63
N GLY A 93 -3.88 -15.76 -9.00
CA GLY A 93 -3.79 -16.82 -10.01
C GLY A 93 -3.27 -16.34 -11.37
N ILE A 94 -3.63 -15.12 -11.78
CA ILE A 94 -3.16 -14.51 -13.03
C ILE A 94 -1.78 -13.88 -12.85
N LEU A 95 -1.58 -13.16 -11.74
CA LEU A 95 -0.31 -12.50 -11.46
C LEU A 95 0.83 -13.52 -11.30
N ASP A 96 0.64 -14.58 -10.53
CA ASP A 96 1.67 -15.60 -10.28
C ASP A 96 2.01 -16.43 -11.52
N SER A 97 1.09 -16.55 -12.48
CA SER A 97 1.31 -17.33 -13.71
C SER A 97 2.07 -16.57 -14.80
N ILE A 98 1.95 -15.24 -14.85
CA ILE A 98 2.48 -14.44 -15.96
C ILE A 98 3.61 -13.51 -15.53
N TYR A 99 3.65 -13.09 -14.26
CA TYR A 99 4.60 -12.10 -13.78
C TYR A 99 6.06 -12.51 -13.99
N LYS A 100 6.85 -11.55 -14.48
CA LYS A 100 8.30 -11.62 -14.53
C LYS A 100 8.87 -10.31 -14.00
N PHE A 101 10.04 -10.39 -13.37
CA PHE A 101 10.67 -9.20 -12.78
C PHE A 101 11.11 -8.18 -13.85
N ASP A 102 11.49 -8.67 -15.04
CA ASP A 102 12.06 -7.92 -16.15
C ASP A 102 11.05 -7.63 -17.28
N MET A 103 9.76 -7.51 -16.95
CA MET A 103 8.72 -7.15 -17.92
C MET A 103 8.92 -5.73 -18.46
N ASN A 104 8.55 -5.54 -19.73
CA ASN A 104 8.42 -4.19 -20.26
C ASN A 104 7.13 -3.51 -19.73
N MET A 105 7.04 -2.19 -19.91
CA MET A 105 5.93 -1.41 -19.36
C MET A 105 4.57 -1.83 -19.93
N ASP A 106 4.49 -2.16 -21.22
CA ASP A 106 3.24 -2.54 -21.87
C ASP A 106 2.73 -3.90 -21.39
N GLU A 107 3.64 -4.88 -21.25
CA GLU A 107 3.35 -6.20 -20.69
C GLU A 107 2.88 -6.10 -19.24
N ALA A 108 3.53 -5.27 -18.42
CA ALA A 108 3.16 -5.09 -17.02
C ALA A 108 1.78 -4.45 -16.88
N ILE A 109 1.45 -3.47 -17.73
CA ILE A 109 0.13 -2.85 -17.77
C ILE A 109 -0.94 -3.86 -18.21
N ASP A 110 -0.66 -4.65 -19.25
CA ASP A 110 -1.59 -5.67 -19.74
C ASP A 110 -1.84 -6.76 -18.68
N LEU A 111 -0.79 -7.21 -17.99
CA LEU A 111 -0.91 -8.14 -16.86
C LEU A 111 -1.82 -7.57 -15.76
N GLY A 112 -1.59 -6.31 -15.35
CA GLY A 112 -2.42 -5.66 -14.34
C GLY A 112 -3.89 -5.57 -14.73
N LYS A 113 -4.19 -5.33 -16.02
CA LYS A 113 -5.56 -5.33 -16.55
C LYS A 113 -6.19 -6.71 -16.58
N ARG A 114 -5.43 -7.76 -16.91
CA ARG A 114 -5.96 -9.14 -16.92
C ARG A 114 -6.26 -9.66 -15.53
N ALA A 115 -5.51 -9.20 -14.52
CA ALA A 115 -5.66 -9.66 -13.14
C ALA A 115 -6.87 -9.06 -12.39
N ILE A 116 -7.55 -8.06 -12.96
CA ILE A 116 -8.71 -7.35 -12.39
C ILE A 116 -9.94 -7.61 -13.26
#